data_AF-A0A4R4UFS8-F1
#
_entry.id   AF-A0A4R4UFS8-F1
#
_cell.length_a   1.000
_cell.length_b   1.000
_cell.length_c   1.000
_cell.angle_alpha   90.00
_cell.angle_beta   90.00
_cell.angle_gamma   90.00
#
_symmetry.space_group_name_H-M   'P 1'
#
loop_
_entity.id
_entity.type
_entity.pdbx_description
1 polymer ?
#
loop_
_entity_poly.entity_id
_entity_poly.type
_entity_poly.pdbx_seq_one_letter_code
_entity_poly.pdbx_strand_id
1 'polypeptide(L)'
;MELNVRELSDVPSVEVISRAAVMLMSAAAEKLGLADDDPEATPVRDLDEARRLITGLAGLITASVEYLGPHAGPLREGLQSLQRAFREHSAHPDAPGQGPGEKYTGPVY
;
A
#
# COMPACT_ATOMS: atom_id res chain seq x y z
N MET A 1 -14.21 8.40 11.46
CA MET A 1 -15.33 8.77 10.58
C MET A 1 -16.18 7.53 10.39
N GLU A 2 -17.40 7.52 10.92
CA GLU A 2 -18.37 6.45 10.57
C GLU A 2 -18.83 6.69 9.13
N LEU A 3 -18.59 5.75 8.24
CA LEU A 3 -19.08 5.81 6.87
C LEU A 3 -20.54 5.34 6.86
N ASN A 4 -21.48 6.28 6.70
CA ASN A 4 -22.88 5.94 6.52
C ASN A 4 -23.09 5.38 5.10
N VAL A 5 -23.72 4.20 4.97
CA VAL A 5 -23.96 3.55 3.67
C VAL A 5 -24.77 4.45 2.72
N ARG A 6 -25.65 5.32 3.24
CA ARG A 6 -26.38 6.32 2.44
C ARG A 6 -25.49 7.42 1.88
N GLU A 7 -24.33 7.67 2.48
CA GLU A 7 -23.38 8.66 1.96
C GLU A 7 -22.52 8.07 0.84
N LEU A 8 -22.27 6.76 0.84
CA LEU A 8 -21.45 6.12 -0.20
C LEU A 8 -22.11 6.12 -1.58
N SER A 9 -23.45 6.19 -1.67
CA SER A 9 -24.14 6.26 -2.96
C SER A 9 -23.84 7.52 -3.75
N ASP A 10 -23.42 8.60 -3.07
CA ASP A 10 -23.13 9.89 -3.69
C ASP A 10 -21.62 10.07 -3.96
N VAL A 11 -20.77 9.12 -3.55
CA VAL A 11 -19.31 9.21 -3.73
C VAL A 11 -18.91 8.58 -5.07
N PRO A 12 -18.18 9.31 -5.93
CA PRO A 12 -17.64 8.75 -7.16
C PRO A 12 -16.76 7.52 -6.90
N SER A 13 -16.86 6.50 -7.76
CA SER A 13 -16.08 5.26 -7.61
C SER A 13 -14.57 5.50 -7.54
N VAL A 14 -14.05 6.45 -8.32
CA VAL A 14 -12.63 6.85 -8.30
C VAL A 14 -12.21 7.37 -6.92
N GLU A 15 -13.10 8.06 -6.21
CA GLU A 15 -12.84 8.57 -4.87
C GLU A 15 -12.88 7.45 -3.84
N VAL A 16 -13.83 6.52 -3.94
CA VAL A 16 -13.87 5.32 -3.09
C VAL A 16 -12.58 4.51 -3.22
N ILE A 17 -12.14 4.25 -4.46
CA ILE A 17 -10.91 3.52 -4.75
C ILE A 17 -9.69 4.26 -4.21
N SER A 18 -9.58 5.57 -4.44
CA SER A 18 -8.45 6.37 -3.98
C SER A 18 -8.37 6.42 -2.46
N ARG A 19 -9.51 6.56 -1.77
CA ARG A 19 -9.57 6.52 -0.29
C ARG A 19 -9.16 5.15 0.25
N ALA A 20 -9.60 4.06 -0.38
CA ALA A 20 -9.19 2.71 0.00
C ALA A 20 -7.68 2.49 -0.23
N ALA A 21 -7.13 3.00 -1.34
CA ALA A 21 -5.70 2.91 -1.62
C ALA A 21 -4.86 3.67 -0.57
N VAL A 22 -5.28 4.89 -0.20
CA VAL A 22 -4.63 5.65 0.88
C VAL A 22 -4.73 4.92 2.22
N MET A 23 -5.88 4.34 2.55
CA MET A 23 -6.05 3.56 3.78
C MET A 23 -5.08 2.36 3.84
N LEU A 24 -4.97 1.59 2.75
CA LEU A 24 -4.04 0.47 2.66
C LEU A 24 -2.58 0.94 2.75
N MET A 25 -2.25 2.05 2.10
CA MET A 25 -0.92 2.65 2.11
C MET A 25 -0.51 3.10 3.53
N SER A 26 -1.38 3.83 4.22
CA SER A 26 -1.13 4.27 5.60
C SER A 26 -1.01 3.09 6.55
N ALA A 27 -1.89 2.10 6.46
CA ALA A 27 -1.80 0.90 7.28
C ALA A 27 -0.50 0.11 7.01
N ALA A 28 -0.05 0.01 5.76
CA ALA A 28 1.21 -0.63 5.43
C ALA A 28 2.41 0.14 6.00
N ALA A 29 2.40 1.48 5.93
CA ALA A 29 3.46 2.32 6.49
C ALA A 29 3.59 2.15 8.01
N GLU A 30 2.46 2.12 8.73
CA GLU A 30 2.40 1.82 10.16
C GLU A 30 2.99 0.44 10.47
N LYS A 31 2.61 -0.59 9.71
CA LYS A 31 3.13 -1.95 9.88
C LYS A 31 4.60 -2.11 9.52
N LEU A 32 5.14 -1.22 8.71
CA LEU A 32 6.58 -1.12 8.45
C LEU A 32 7.33 -0.34 9.53
N GLY A 33 6.63 0.32 10.46
CA GLY A 33 7.22 1.19 11.46
C GLY A 33 7.62 2.58 10.95
N LEU A 34 7.23 2.95 9.72
CA LEU A 34 7.64 4.21 9.08
C LEU A 34 7.00 5.46 9.68
N ALA A 35 6.05 5.29 10.61
CA ALA A 35 5.36 6.39 11.29
C ALA A 35 6.05 6.83 12.59
N ASP A 36 6.99 6.04 13.11
CA ASP A 36 7.73 6.33 14.34
C ASP A 36 9.17 6.82 14.06
N ASP A 37 9.73 7.60 14.98
CA ASP A 37 11.12 8.11 14.89
C ASP A 37 12.16 6.99 14.88
N ASP A 38 11.84 5.85 15.50
CA ASP A 38 12.63 4.61 15.44
C ASP A 38 11.77 3.47 14.88
N PRO A 39 11.87 3.20 13.56
CA PRO A 39 11.09 2.15 12.89
C PRO A 39 11.32 0.74 13.43
N GLU A 40 12.48 0.46 14.04
CA GLU A 40 12.82 -0.87 14.54
C GLU A 40 12.34 -1.11 15.98
N ALA A 41 12.08 -0.04 16.75
CA ALA A 41 11.64 -0.12 18.14
C ALA A 41 10.11 -0.04 18.34
N THR A 42 9.35 0.19 17.26
CA THR A 42 7.90 0.38 17.36
C THR A 42 7.13 -0.92 17.62
N PRO A 43 6.18 -0.93 18.59
CA PRO A 43 5.37 -2.10 18.90
C PRO A 43 4.35 -2.46 17.81
N VAL A 44 4.11 -1.57 16.83
CA VAL A 44 3.14 -1.82 15.76
C VAL A 44 3.74 -2.48 14.52
N ARG A 45 5.08 -2.60 14.45
CA ARG A 45 5.80 -3.21 13.32
C ARG A 45 5.46 -4.69 13.17
N ASP A 46 5.02 -5.06 11.97
CA ASP A 46 4.63 -6.42 11.59
C ASP A 46 4.78 -6.58 10.07
N LEU A 47 5.87 -7.22 9.64
CA LEU A 47 6.15 -7.44 8.22
C LEU A 47 5.13 -8.40 7.58
N ASP A 48 4.56 -9.34 8.31
CA ASP A 48 3.58 -10.27 7.72
C ASP A 48 2.26 -9.56 7.41
N GLU A 49 1.82 -8.65 8.28
CA GLU A 49 0.70 -7.74 8.00
C GLU A 49 1.04 -6.75 6.87
N ALA A 50 2.22 -6.13 6.89
CA ALA A 50 2.66 -5.20 5.84
C ALA A 50 2.65 -5.87 4.46
N ARG A 51 3.12 -7.13 4.35
CA ARG A 51 3.12 -7.90 3.10
C ARG A 51 1.70 -8.01 2.51
N ARG A 52 0.71 -8.31 3.34
CA ARG A 52 -0.69 -8.47 2.91
C ARG A 52 -1.27 -7.16 2.44
N LEU A 53 -1.02 -6.06 3.17
CA LEU A 53 -1.49 -4.72 2.81
C LEU A 53 -0.86 -4.20 1.51
N ILE A 54 0.46 -4.30 1.35
CA ILE A 54 1.18 -3.89 0.14
C ILE A 54 0.71 -4.73 -1.06
N THR A 55 0.52 -6.03 -0.89
CA THR A 55 0.01 -6.91 -1.96
C THR A 55 -1.42 -6.54 -2.36
N GLY A 56 -2.29 -6.24 -1.39
CA GLY A 56 -3.65 -5.77 -1.64
C GLY A 56 -3.68 -4.43 -2.37
N LEU A 57 -2.86 -3.47 -1.93
CA LEU A 57 -2.70 -2.16 -2.57
C LEU A 57 -2.23 -2.28 -4.02
N ALA A 58 -1.21 -3.12 -4.27
CA ALA A 58 -0.71 -3.37 -5.61
C ALA A 58 -1.79 -3.95 -6.54
N GLY A 59 -2.57 -4.91 -6.03
CA GLY A 59 -3.71 -5.47 -6.78
C GLY A 59 -4.78 -4.41 -7.09
N LEU A 60 -5.14 -3.60 -6.10
CA LEU A 60 -6.12 -2.52 -6.25
C LEU A 60 -5.68 -1.49 -7.29
N ILE A 61 -4.45 -0.97 -7.19
CA ILE A 61 -3.91 0.01 -8.13
C ILE A 61 -3.85 -0.57 -9.54
N THR A 62 -3.31 -1.77 -9.70
CA THR A 62 -3.18 -2.41 -11.03
C THR A 62 -4.54 -2.64 -11.67
N ALA A 63 -5.54 -3.08 -10.92
CA ALA A 63 -6.88 -3.32 -11.45
C ALA A 63 -7.65 -2.03 -11.76
N SER A 64 -7.32 -0.91 -11.12
CA SER A 64 -8.09 0.35 -11.23
C SER A 64 -7.40 1.43 -12.06
N VAL A 65 -6.19 1.20 -12.55
CA VAL A 65 -5.33 2.28 -13.04
C VAL A 65 -5.89 3.07 -14.23
N GLU A 66 -6.65 2.42 -15.11
CA GLU A 66 -7.28 3.09 -16.26
C GLU A 66 -8.35 4.11 -15.84
N TYR A 67 -8.88 3.99 -14.61
CA TYR A 67 -9.92 4.86 -14.05
C TYR A 67 -9.37 5.94 -13.11
N LEU A 68 -8.14 5.79 -12.60
CA LEU A 68 -7.57 6.69 -11.60
C LEU A 68 -7.12 8.04 -12.17
N GLY A 69 -6.92 8.13 -13.49
CA GLY A 69 -6.51 9.36 -14.16
C GLY A 69 -5.25 9.98 -13.50
N PRO A 70 -5.27 11.27 -13.14
CA PRO A 70 -4.13 11.94 -12.51
C PRO A 70 -3.68 11.34 -11.16
N HIS A 71 -4.56 10.64 -10.44
CA HIS A 71 -4.23 10.05 -9.13
C HIS A 71 -3.36 8.79 -9.24
N ALA A 72 -3.24 8.19 -10.43
CA ALA A 72 -2.50 6.95 -10.62
C ALA A 72 -1.00 7.06 -10.33
N GLY A 73 -0.37 8.18 -10.72
CA GLY A 73 1.07 8.41 -10.53
C GLY A 73 1.47 8.39 -9.06
N PRO A 74 0.92 9.29 -8.23
CA PRO A 74 1.23 9.35 -6.81
C PRO A 74 0.97 8.03 -6.06
N LEU A 75 -0.11 7.32 -6.40
CA LEU A 75 -0.42 6.03 -5.77
C LEU A 75 0.61 4.95 -6.11
N ARG A 76 1.08 4.89 -7.37
CA ARG A 76 2.16 3.97 -7.78
C ARG A 76 3.49 4.31 -7.12
N GLU A 77 3.83 5.59 -7.02
CA GLU A 77 5.05 6.04 -6.35
C GLU A 77 5.04 5.68 -4.86
N GLY A 78 3.91 5.92 -4.18
CA GLY A 78 3.73 5.52 -2.78
C GLY A 78 3.85 4.02 -2.59
N LEU A 79 3.23 3.21 -3.46
CA LEU A 79 3.37 1.75 -3.45
C LEU A 79 4.83 1.31 -3.62
N GLN A 80 5.57 1.88 -4.58
CA GLN A 80 6.98 1.54 -4.79
C GLN A 80 7.85 1.88 -3.58
N SER A 81 7.57 3.01 -2.91
CA SER A 81 8.27 3.36 -1.67
C SER A 81 8.00 2.36 -0.55
N LEU A 82 6.77 1.88 -0.39
CA LEU A 82 6.46 0.82 0.57
C LEU A 82 7.15 -0.50 0.22
N GLN A 83 7.22 -0.87 -1.05
CA GLN A 83 7.90 -2.09 -1.51
C GLN A 83 9.41 -2.04 -1.23
N ARG A 84 10.06 -0.90 -1.47
CA ARG A 84 11.48 -0.68 -1.10
C ARG A 84 11.68 -0.77 0.41
N ALA A 85 10.89 -0.04 1.18
CA ALA A 85 10.99 -0.05 2.64
C ALA A 85 10.80 -1.47 3.20
N PHE A 86 9.81 -2.22 2.70
CA PHE A 86 9.63 -3.62 3.08
C PHE A 86 10.88 -4.47 2.82
N ARG A 87 11.49 -4.32 1.64
CA ARG A 87 12.70 -5.04 1.26
C ARG A 87 13.88 -4.69 2.17
N GLU A 88 14.06 -3.41 2.49
CA GLU A 88 15.11 -2.90 3.37
C GLU A 88 14.97 -3.41 4.81
N HIS A 89 13.74 -3.47 5.33
CA HIS A 89 13.45 -3.86 6.71
C HIS A 89 13.37 -5.39 6.88
N SER A 90 13.27 -6.15 5.80
CA SER A 90 13.26 -7.61 5.86
C SER A 90 14.66 -8.17 6.13
N ALA A 91 14.81 -8.92 7.22
CA ALA A 91 16.04 -9.66 7.51
C ALA A 91 16.37 -10.74 6.45
N HIS A 92 15.34 -11.20 5.72
CA HIS A 92 15.47 -12.16 4.63
C HIS A 92 14.70 -11.62 3.42
N PRO A 93 15.31 -10.73 2.61
CA PRO A 93 14.63 -10.12 1.49
C PRO A 93 14.18 -11.16 0.46
N ASP A 94 12.97 -10.97 -0.08
CA ASP A 94 12.47 -11.81 -1.16
C ASP A 94 13.33 -11.65 -2.44
N ALA A 95 13.39 -12.71 -3.23
CA ALA A 95 13.98 -12.65 -4.55
C ALA A 95 13.26 -11.59 -5.41
N PRO A 96 13.95 -10.91 -6.36
CA PRO A 96 13.30 -9.95 -7.25
C PRO A 96 12.10 -10.56 -7.97
N GLY A 97 10.96 -9.87 -7.93
CA GLY A 97 9.68 -10.31 -8.49
C GLY A 97 8.81 -11.10 -7.50
N GLN A 98 9.32 -11.41 -6.31
CA GLN A 98 8.62 -12.19 -5.28
C GLN A 98 8.28 -11.37 -4.02
N GLY A 99 8.68 -10.09 -3.99
CA GLY A 99 8.32 -9.17 -2.92
C GLY A 99 6.82 -8.86 -2.88
N PRO A 100 6.34 -8.22 -1.80
CA PRO A 100 4.93 -7.86 -1.67
C PRO A 100 4.43 -7.04 -2.86
N GLY A 101 3.38 -7.51 -3.52
CA GLY A 101 2.80 -6.85 -4.70
C GLY A 101 3.62 -6.93 -5.99
N GLU A 102 4.85 -7.45 -5.99
CA GLU A 102 5.73 -7.47 -7.17
C GLU A 102 5.20 -8.33 -8.33
N LYS A 103 4.33 -9.31 -8.03
CA LYS A 103 3.57 -10.04 -9.06
C LYS A 103 2.75 -9.12 -9.99
N TYR A 104 2.38 -7.92 -9.52
CA TYR A 104 1.61 -6.93 -10.28
C TYR A 104 2.46 -5.80 -10.84
N THR A 105 3.54 -5.43 -10.15
CA THR A 105 4.34 -4.23 -10.47
C THR A 105 5.67 -4.55 -11.13
N GLY A 106 6.10 -5.81 -11.13
CA GLY A 106 7.49 -6.18 -11.40
C GLY A 106 8.40 -5.97 -10.20
N PRO A 107 9.69 -6.36 -10.33
CA PRO A 107 10.68 -6.25 -9.27
C PRO A 107 10.99 -4.79 -8.91
N VAL A 108 11.24 -4.55 -7.62
CA VAL A 108 11.70 -3.27 -7.09
C VAL A 108 13.15 -3.42 -6.61
N TYR A 109 13.98 -2.42 -6.92
CA TYR A 109 15.43 -2.39 -6.62
C TYR A 109 15.76 -1.30 -5.61
#